data_AF-A0A4P1RNS8-F1
#
_entry.id   AF-A0A4P1RNS8-F1
#
_cell.length_a   1.000
_cell.length_b   1.000
_cell.length_c   1.000
_cell.angle_alpha   90.00
_cell.angle_beta   90.00
_cell.angle_gamma   90.00
#
_symmetry.space_group_name_H-M   'P 1'
#
loop_
_entity.id
_entity.type
_entity.pdbx_description
1 polymer ?
#
loop_
_entity_poly.entity_id
_entity_poly.type
_entity_poly.pdbx_seq_one_letter_code
_entity_poly.pdbx_strand_id
1 'polypeptide(L)'
;MASQLSNFILRHFVLAILVPTLFTPNFTYAKKSKIIGLQMNVIDKCWRSDPEWRKHRPQLARCSMGYAGKMTNNIGEGLIHYKVTDPSDDPINPKYGTLRYGASVIQGKVWITFQRDMVIRLVRPLLVSSFTTIDGRGVDVHIAHNACLMIFKATDIIIHGLRIHHCKPQAPGMVMGPNGKVMPLGKVDGDAIRLVTASKIWIDHNTLYNCQDGLLDVTRGSTDVTVSNNWFRFQDKVMLLGHDDGYIRDQNMKVTVVYNHFGPNCNQRMPR
;
A
#
# COMPACT_ATOMS: atom_id res chain seq x y z
N MET A 1 4.04 82.95 -37.49
CA MET A 1 5.29 83.62 -37.07
C MET A 1 6.12 82.59 -36.33
N ALA A 2 7.11 82.04 -37.02
CA ALA A 2 8.55 82.14 -36.69
C ALA A 2 8.95 81.25 -35.49
N SER A 3 10.01 80.46 -35.47
CA SER A 3 11.01 80.01 -36.45
C SER A 3 11.92 79.07 -35.65
N GLN A 4 12.41 78.01 -36.30
CA GLN A 4 13.57 77.16 -35.97
C GLN A 4 14.47 77.54 -34.78
N LEU A 5 14.92 76.54 -34.01
CA LEU A 5 16.34 76.18 -34.03
C LEU A 5 16.60 74.75 -33.50
N SER A 6 17.46 74.06 -34.25
CA SER A 6 18.07 72.76 -34.01
C SER A 6 18.99 72.77 -32.78
N ASN A 7 19.10 71.65 -32.07
CA ASN A 7 20.41 71.11 -31.71
C ASN A 7 20.37 69.61 -31.39
N PHE A 8 21.09 68.87 -32.22
CA PHE A 8 21.60 67.51 -32.04
C PHE A 8 22.29 67.34 -30.67
N ILE A 9 22.14 66.19 -30.02
CA ILE A 9 23.26 65.39 -29.46
C ILE A 9 22.80 63.94 -29.25
N LEU A 10 23.45 63.11 -30.07
CA LEU A 10 23.61 61.68 -30.09
C LEU A 10 23.86 61.04 -28.70
N ARG A 11 23.16 59.96 -28.33
CA ARG A 11 23.69 58.91 -27.43
C ARG A 11 22.91 57.58 -27.53
N HIS A 12 23.50 56.66 -28.29
CA HIS A 12 23.55 55.20 -28.11
C HIS A 12 22.24 54.42 -27.84
N PHE A 13 21.63 53.91 -28.92
CA PHE A 13 20.75 52.74 -28.86
C PHE A 13 21.60 51.46 -28.74
N VAL A 14 21.54 50.79 -27.60
CA VAL A 14 22.06 49.41 -27.45
C VAL A 14 20.96 48.47 -27.93
N LEU A 15 21.20 47.82 -29.07
CA LEU A 15 20.31 46.79 -29.61
C LEU A 15 20.51 45.49 -28.80
N ALA A 16 19.59 45.18 -27.88
CA ALA A 16 19.60 43.90 -27.17
C ALA A 16 19.07 42.80 -28.10
N ILE A 17 19.98 41.99 -28.65
CA ILE A 17 19.64 40.78 -29.42
C ILE A 17 19.22 39.70 -28.42
N LEU A 18 17.91 39.47 -28.30
CA LEU A 18 17.35 38.32 -27.59
C LEU A 18 17.51 37.07 -28.47
N VAL A 19 18.49 36.23 -28.14
CA VAL A 19 18.62 34.88 -28.72
C VAL A 19 17.63 33.96 -27.99
N PRO A 20 16.63 33.37 -28.66
CA PRO A 20 15.74 32.41 -28.03
C PRO A 20 16.52 31.09 -27.86
N THR A 21 16.97 30.82 -26.64
CA THR A 21 17.49 29.50 -26.28
C THR A 21 16.35 28.50 -26.38
N LEU A 22 16.31 27.74 -27.46
CA LEU A 22 15.47 26.55 -27.61
C LEU A 22 15.85 25.56 -26.49
N PHE A 23 15.09 25.57 -25.40
CA PHE A 23 15.11 24.51 -24.42
C PHE A 23 14.50 23.26 -25.06
N THR A 24 15.35 22.44 -25.68
CA THR A 24 14.98 21.07 -26.00
C THR A 24 14.82 20.31 -24.68
N PRO A 25 13.63 19.79 -24.34
CA PRO A 25 13.51 18.95 -23.17
C PRO A 25 14.33 17.69 -23.43
N ASN A 26 15.38 17.51 -22.62
CA ASN A 26 16.06 16.22 -22.54
C ASN A 26 15.07 15.21 -21.97
N PHE A 27 14.31 14.55 -22.86
CA PHE A 27 13.63 13.32 -22.50
C PHE A 27 14.70 12.30 -22.14
N THR A 28 15.01 12.19 -20.85
CA THR A 28 15.72 11.04 -20.31
C THR A 28 14.84 9.82 -20.57
N TYR A 29 15.13 9.12 -21.67
CA TYR A 29 14.67 7.76 -21.86
C TYR A 29 15.18 6.97 -20.65
N ALA A 30 14.26 6.58 -19.77
CA ALA A 30 14.59 5.67 -18.68
C ALA A 30 15.26 4.45 -19.32
N LYS A 31 16.56 4.28 -19.04
CA LYS A 31 17.37 3.18 -19.55
C LYS A 31 16.60 1.91 -19.23
N LYS A 32 16.12 1.19 -20.25
CA LYS A 32 15.41 -0.08 -20.09
C LYS A 32 16.39 -1.00 -19.39
N SER A 33 16.28 -1.10 -18.07
CA SER A 33 17.06 -2.03 -17.26
C SER A 33 16.73 -3.42 -17.79
N LYS A 34 17.60 -3.94 -18.67
CA LYS A 34 17.56 -5.32 -19.10
C LYS A 34 17.96 -6.09 -17.85
N ILE A 35 16.97 -6.59 -17.10
CA ILE A 35 17.18 -7.46 -15.95
C ILE A 35 17.70 -8.78 -16.54
N ILE A 36 19.00 -8.84 -16.79
CA ILE A 36 19.72 -10.05 -17.17
C ILE A 36 20.07 -10.75 -15.86
N GLY A 37 19.44 -11.89 -15.58
CA GLY A 37 19.90 -12.82 -14.53
C GLY A 37 19.00 -13.01 -13.30
N LEU A 38 17.86 -12.33 -13.17
CA LEU A 38 16.86 -12.66 -12.15
C LEU A 38 15.66 -13.33 -12.81
N GLN A 39 15.55 -14.65 -12.65
CA GLN A 39 14.36 -15.40 -13.06
C GLN A 39 13.20 -14.98 -12.14
N MET A 40 12.22 -14.26 -12.71
CA MET A 40 11.00 -13.92 -11.98
C MET A 40 10.25 -15.19 -11.57
N ASN A 41 9.79 -15.24 -10.32
CA ASN A 41 8.94 -16.33 -9.85
C ASN A 41 7.56 -16.31 -10.56
N VAL A 42 6.76 -17.34 -10.34
CA VAL A 42 5.49 -17.55 -11.07
C VAL A 42 4.47 -16.43 -10.82
N ILE A 43 4.45 -15.82 -9.63
CA ILE A 43 3.55 -14.71 -9.30
C ILE A 43 4.00 -13.46 -10.05
N ASP A 44 5.28 -13.12 -9.95
CA ASP A 44 5.84 -11.93 -10.59
C ASP A 44 5.81 -12.00 -12.12
N LYS A 45 6.14 -13.16 -12.69
CA LYS A 45 6.09 -13.39 -14.14
C LYS A 45 4.70 -13.12 -14.72
N CYS A 46 3.64 -13.40 -13.96
CA CYS A 46 2.26 -13.22 -14.39
C CYS A 46 1.87 -11.77 -14.66
N TRP A 47 2.34 -10.80 -13.85
CA TRP A 47 1.94 -9.39 -14.00
C TRP A 47 3.08 -8.45 -14.39
N ARG A 48 4.33 -8.71 -13.97
CA ARG A 48 5.47 -7.82 -14.27
C ARG A 48 5.88 -7.84 -15.74
N SER A 49 5.43 -8.84 -16.49
CA SER A 49 5.65 -8.94 -17.93
C SER A 49 4.82 -7.92 -18.72
N ASP A 50 3.79 -7.30 -18.13
CA ASP A 50 3.01 -6.23 -18.76
C ASP A 50 3.75 -4.88 -18.67
N PRO A 51 4.27 -4.34 -19.80
CA PRO A 51 4.91 -3.02 -19.78
C PRO A 51 3.93 -1.89 -19.42
N GLU A 52 2.64 -2.10 -19.65
CA GLU A 52 1.56 -1.13 -19.42
C GLU A 52 0.80 -1.41 -18.11
N TRP A 53 1.42 -2.11 -17.16
CA TRP A 53 0.78 -2.50 -15.87
C TRP A 53 0.10 -1.32 -15.14
N ARG A 54 0.55 -0.07 -15.37
CA ARG A 54 -0.06 1.13 -14.81
C ARG A 54 -1.48 1.37 -15.32
N LYS A 55 -1.76 1.06 -16.60
CA LYS A 55 -3.09 1.11 -17.21
C LYS A 55 -3.93 -0.11 -16.83
N HIS A 56 -3.26 -1.23 -16.53
CA HIS A 56 -3.91 -2.50 -16.22
C HIS A 56 -3.73 -2.95 -14.76
N ARG A 57 -3.66 -2.00 -13.81
CA ARG A 57 -3.38 -2.30 -12.40
C ARG A 57 -4.19 -3.48 -11.84
N PRO A 58 -5.52 -3.58 -12.10
CA PRO A 58 -6.34 -4.66 -11.57
C PRO A 58 -5.96 -6.07 -12.07
N GLN A 59 -5.23 -6.21 -13.18
CA GLN A 59 -4.81 -7.53 -13.67
C GLN A 59 -3.96 -8.32 -12.66
N LEU A 60 -3.26 -7.61 -11.76
CA LEU A 60 -2.52 -8.20 -10.64
C LEU A 60 -3.37 -9.22 -9.87
N ALA A 61 -4.68 -8.99 -9.69
CA ALA A 61 -5.58 -9.86 -8.93
C ALA A 61 -5.69 -11.29 -9.51
N ARG A 62 -5.33 -11.49 -10.79
CA ARG A 62 -5.29 -12.81 -11.44
C ARG A 62 -3.98 -13.56 -11.21
N CYS A 63 -3.00 -12.94 -10.55
CA CYS A 63 -1.65 -13.49 -10.39
C CYS A 63 -1.38 -14.10 -9.01
N SER A 64 -2.26 -13.89 -8.03
CA SER A 64 -2.23 -14.61 -6.76
C SER A 64 -2.25 -16.13 -6.97
N MET A 65 -1.67 -16.87 -6.05
CA MET A 65 -1.53 -18.34 -6.04
C MET A 65 -1.73 -18.85 -4.61
N GLY A 66 -1.60 -20.16 -4.37
CA GLY A 66 -1.74 -20.72 -3.02
C GLY A 66 -3.18 -20.72 -2.52
N TYR A 67 -3.36 -20.78 -1.20
CA TYR A 67 -4.67 -20.93 -0.59
C TYR A 67 -5.59 -19.72 -0.75
N ALA A 68 -5.07 -18.50 -0.96
CA ALA A 68 -5.92 -17.36 -1.32
C ALA A 68 -6.57 -17.53 -2.69
N GLY A 69 -6.00 -18.39 -3.55
CA GLY A 69 -6.43 -18.58 -4.92
C GLY A 69 -6.31 -17.28 -5.72
N LYS A 70 -7.09 -17.16 -6.80
CA LYS A 70 -7.18 -15.92 -7.57
C LYS A 70 -8.07 -14.91 -6.85
N MET A 71 -7.63 -13.65 -6.84
CA MET A 71 -8.34 -12.55 -6.18
C MET A 71 -9.35 -11.87 -7.13
N THR A 72 -10.00 -12.65 -8.01
CA THR A 72 -10.87 -12.12 -9.08
C THR A 72 -12.11 -11.39 -8.57
N ASN A 73 -12.51 -11.62 -7.32
CA ASN A 73 -13.62 -10.91 -6.69
C ASN A 73 -13.30 -9.42 -6.42
N ASN A 74 -12.01 -9.04 -6.39
CA ASN A 74 -11.58 -7.66 -6.23
C ASN A 74 -11.67 -6.81 -7.50
N ILE A 75 -12.07 -7.40 -8.64
CA ILE A 75 -12.07 -6.73 -9.95
C ILE A 75 -13.39 -6.97 -10.70
N GLY A 76 -13.49 -6.39 -11.90
CA GLY A 76 -14.65 -6.53 -12.78
C GLY A 76 -15.69 -5.45 -12.55
N GLU A 77 -16.95 -5.78 -12.84
CA GLU A 77 -18.07 -4.85 -12.70
C GLU A 77 -18.19 -4.31 -11.27
N GLY A 78 -18.49 -3.01 -11.17
CA GLY A 78 -18.62 -2.28 -9.91
C GLY A 78 -17.29 -1.90 -9.23
N LEU A 79 -16.14 -2.09 -9.89
CA LEU A 79 -14.85 -1.69 -9.33
C LEU A 79 -14.73 -0.17 -9.21
N ILE A 80 -14.57 0.32 -7.99
CA ILE A 80 -14.29 1.72 -7.71
C ILE A 80 -12.77 1.93 -7.71
N HIS A 81 -12.29 2.82 -8.57
CA HIS A 81 -10.90 3.28 -8.51
C HIS A 81 -10.78 4.46 -7.57
N TYR A 82 -10.04 4.29 -6.48
CA TYR A 82 -9.84 5.33 -5.47
C TYR A 82 -8.36 5.72 -5.38
N LYS A 83 -8.09 7.01 -5.27
CA LYS A 83 -6.72 7.55 -5.20
C LYS A 83 -6.55 8.35 -3.91
N VAL A 84 -5.65 7.88 -3.05
CA VAL A 84 -5.23 8.60 -1.86
C VAL A 84 -4.38 9.80 -2.28
N THR A 85 -4.78 10.97 -1.80
CA THR A 85 -4.15 12.27 -2.06
C THR A 85 -3.74 12.97 -0.77
N ASP A 86 -4.37 12.60 0.35
CA ASP A 86 -4.14 13.14 1.69
C ASP A 86 -3.62 12.05 2.63
N PRO A 87 -2.40 12.21 3.20
CA PRO A 87 -1.84 11.25 4.15
C PRO A 87 -2.38 11.41 5.57
N SER A 88 -3.27 12.38 5.83
CA SER A 88 -3.89 12.57 7.15
C SER A 88 -4.81 11.40 7.51
N ASP A 89 -5.07 11.25 8.80
CA ASP A 89 -5.96 10.22 9.33
C ASP A 89 -6.86 10.81 10.42
N ASP A 90 -8.17 10.63 10.25
CA ASP A 90 -9.17 10.84 11.30
C ASP A 90 -9.85 9.50 11.54
N PRO A 91 -9.71 8.90 12.74
CA PRO A 91 -10.19 7.55 13.00
C PRO A 91 -11.71 7.45 13.04
N ILE A 92 -12.45 8.56 13.14
CA ILE A 92 -13.92 8.57 13.28
C ILE A 92 -14.59 9.23 12.07
N ASN A 93 -14.01 10.31 11.54
CA ASN A 93 -14.57 11.09 10.43
C ASN A 93 -13.55 11.23 9.28
N PRO A 94 -13.12 10.13 8.65
CA PRO A 94 -12.13 10.19 7.60
C PRO A 94 -12.64 11.00 6.41
N LYS A 95 -11.79 11.87 5.87
CA LYS A 95 -12.13 12.72 4.72
C LYS A 95 -11.87 11.97 3.41
N TYR A 96 -12.66 12.27 2.38
CA TYR A 96 -12.35 11.85 1.01
C TYR A 96 -10.93 12.29 0.64
N GLY A 97 -10.19 11.41 -0.02
CA GLY A 97 -8.77 11.59 -0.31
C GLY A 97 -7.83 10.88 0.69
N THR A 98 -8.30 10.50 1.88
CA THR A 98 -7.49 9.74 2.86
C THR A 98 -7.54 8.23 2.62
N LEU A 99 -6.54 7.50 3.12
CA LEU A 99 -6.54 6.03 3.04
C LEU A 99 -7.72 5.41 3.81
N ARG A 100 -8.03 5.91 5.01
CA ARG A 100 -9.12 5.37 5.83
C ARG A 100 -10.49 5.50 5.17
N TYR A 101 -10.75 6.62 4.50
CA TYR A 101 -11.99 6.77 3.73
C TYR A 101 -12.10 5.67 2.66
N GLY A 102 -11.03 5.47 1.89
CA GLY A 102 -11.00 4.44 0.85
C GLY A 102 -11.19 3.02 1.37
N ALA A 103 -10.53 2.68 2.48
CA ALA A 103 -10.48 1.30 2.98
C ALA A 103 -11.65 0.91 3.91
N SER A 104 -12.31 1.89 4.55
CA SER A 104 -13.37 1.62 5.55
C SER A 104 -14.75 2.17 5.17
N VAL A 105 -14.81 3.26 4.40
CA VAL A 105 -16.08 3.93 4.07
C VAL A 105 -16.67 3.45 2.74
N ILE A 106 -15.81 3.26 1.73
CA ILE A 106 -16.27 2.81 0.40
C ILE A 106 -16.85 1.39 0.51
N GLN A 107 -18.05 1.22 -0.03
CA GLN A 107 -18.75 -0.06 -0.08
C GLN A 107 -18.52 -0.75 -1.43
N GLY A 108 -18.44 -2.08 -1.41
CA GLY A 108 -18.19 -2.88 -2.60
C GLY A 108 -16.70 -2.97 -2.96
N LYS A 109 -16.41 -3.22 -4.24
CA LYS A 109 -15.04 -3.45 -4.72
C LYS A 109 -14.30 -2.12 -4.85
N VAL A 110 -13.13 -2.00 -4.23
CA VAL A 110 -12.32 -0.79 -4.34
C VAL A 110 -10.86 -1.12 -4.62
N TRP A 111 -10.29 -0.45 -5.62
CA TRP A 111 -8.86 -0.48 -5.94
C TRP A 111 -8.21 0.84 -5.53
N ILE A 112 -7.55 0.84 -4.37
CA ILE A 112 -6.90 2.00 -3.78
C ILE A 112 -5.48 2.14 -4.32
N THR A 113 -5.18 3.32 -4.84
CA THR A 113 -3.84 3.72 -5.30
C THR A 113 -3.42 5.03 -4.61
N PHE A 114 -2.20 5.47 -4.85
CA PHE A 114 -1.62 6.63 -4.18
C PHE A 114 -1.10 7.63 -5.22
N GLN A 115 -1.34 8.92 -5.00
CA GLN A 115 -0.97 9.97 -5.94
C GLN A 115 0.54 10.20 -6.01
N ARG A 116 1.23 10.05 -4.88
CA ARG A 116 2.64 10.38 -4.68
C ARG A 116 3.19 9.57 -3.49
N ASP A 117 4.50 9.66 -3.30
CA ASP A 117 5.15 9.13 -2.10
C ASP A 117 4.54 9.76 -0.85
N MET A 118 4.27 8.95 0.17
CA MET A 118 3.69 9.44 1.41
C MET A 118 3.97 8.54 2.62
N VAL A 119 4.07 9.20 3.77
CA VAL A 119 4.09 8.54 5.08
C VAL A 119 2.75 8.78 5.76
N ILE A 120 1.99 7.71 5.96
CA ILE A 120 0.68 7.72 6.60
C ILE A 120 0.85 7.26 8.04
N ARG A 121 0.60 8.18 8.97
CA ARG A 121 0.58 7.89 10.41
C ARG A 121 -0.86 7.70 10.86
N LEU A 122 -1.31 6.45 10.92
CA LEU A 122 -2.66 6.14 11.37
C LEU A 122 -2.82 6.46 12.86
N VAL A 123 -3.86 7.22 13.22
CA VAL A 123 -4.18 7.62 14.60
C VAL A 123 -4.68 6.43 15.42
N ARG A 124 -5.46 5.54 14.80
CA ARG A 124 -5.96 4.27 15.36
C ARG A 124 -5.85 3.16 14.32
N PRO A 125 -6.01 1.86 14.68
CA PRO A 125 -5.94 0.78 13.70
C PRO A 125 -6.88 1.01 12.52
N LEU A 126 -6.40 0.74 11.32
CA LEU A 126 -7.20 0.85 10.10
C LEU A 126 -7.90 -0.47 9.82
N LEU A 127 -9.22 -0.48 9.98
CA LEU A 127 -10.06 -1.62 9.60
C LEU A 127 -10.26 -1.62 8.09
N VAL A 128 -9.68 -2.59 7.40
CA VAL A 128 -9.83 -2.74 5.94
C VAL A 128 -11.06 -3.59 5.64
N SER A 129 -11.98 -3.06 4.84
CA SER A 129 -13.24 -3.71 4.46
C SER A 129 -13.04 -4.77 3.39
N SER A 130 -13.98 -5.72 3.29
CA SER A 130 -13.97 -6.74 2.24
C SER A 130 -13.89 -6.15 0.83
N PHE A 131 -13.37 -6.93 -0.12
CA PHE A 131 -13.24 -6.54 -1.54
C PHE A 131 -12.33 -5.33 -1.79
N THR A 132 -11.40 -5.05 -0.85
CA THR A 132 -10.46 -3.93 -0.95
C THR A 132 -9.10 -4.39 -1.48
N THR A 133 -8.56 -3.66 -2.44
CA THR A 133 -7.15 -3.74 -2.81
C THR A 133 -6.44 -2.46 -2.43
N ILE A 134 -5.33 -2.56 -1.69
CA ILE A 134 -4.40 -1.46 -1.44
C ILE A 134 -3.14 -1.70 -2.28
N ASP A 135 -2.95 -0.90 -3.33
CA ASP A 135 -1.90 -1.06 -4.34
C ASP A 135 -0.92 0.12 -4.29
N GLY A 136 0.22 -0.10 -3.63
CA GLY A 136 1.32 0.85 -3.49
C GLY A 136 2.22 0.99 -4.73
N ARG A 137 1.99 0.24 -5.82
CA ARG A 137 2.92 0.27 -6.97
C ARG A 137 3.06 1.67 -7.56
N GLY A 138 4.30 2.04 -7.86
CA GLY A 138 4.67 3.25 -8.62
C GLY A 138 5.01 4.46 -7.76
N VAL A 139 4.83 4.38 -6.43
CA VAL A 139 5.21 5.40 -5.45
C VAL A 139 5.70 4.71 -4.16
N ASP A 140 6.34 5.45 -3.27
CA ASP A 140 6.78 4.95 -1.97
C ASP A 140 5.76 5.28 -0.86
N VAL A 141 5.04 4.27 -0.37
CA VAL A 141 4.00 4.42 0.64
C VAL A 141 4.41 3.72 1.93
N HIS A 142 4.53 4.52 2.99
CA HIS A 142 4.81 4.04 4.33
C HIS A 142 3.55 4.14 5.21
N ILE A 143 3.20 3.07 5.92
CA ILE A 143 2.24 3.10 7.03
C ILE A 143 3.03 2.88 8.31
N ALA A 144 3.15 3.91 9.14
CA ALA A 144 4.21 3.90 10.14
C ALA A 144 3.99 4.74 11.40
N HIS A 145 4.82 4.43 12.40
CA HIS A 145 5.07 5.20 13.62
C HIS A 145 3.93 5.27 14.65
N ASN A 146 2.79 4.65 14.38
CA ASN A 146 1.68 4.53 15.33
C ASN A 146 0.85 3.27 15.06
N ALA A 147 -0.45 3.39 14.77
CA ALA A 147 -1.27 2.24 14.45
C ALA A 147 -1.03 1.74 13.01
N CYS A 148 -1.41 0.49 12.74
CA CYS A 148 -1.24 -0.15 11.44
C CYS A 148 -2.53 -0.89 11.01
N LEU A 149 -2.41 -1.94 10.18
CA LEU A 149 -3.55 -2.53 9.49
C LEU A 149 -4.19 -3.66 10.30
N MET A 150 -5.52 -3.69 10.30
CA MET A 150 -6.30 -4.80 10.85
C MET A 150 -7.40 -5.19 9.88
N ILE A 151 -7.51 -6.49 9.63
CA ILE A 151 -8.56 -7.10 8.82
C ILE A 151 -9.41 -7.95 9.77
N PHE A 152 -10.62 -7.47 10.05
CA PHE A 152 -11.52 -8.06 11.02
C PHE A 152 -12.83 -8.47 10.34
N LYS A 153 -13.15 -9.77 10.37
CA LYS A 153 -14.40 -10.32 9.79
C LYS A 153 -14.63 -9.87 8.34
N ALA A 154 -13.57 -9.92 7.52
CA ALA A 154 -13.58 -9.44 6.15
C ALA A 154 -12.94 -10.45 5.20
N THR A 155 -13.25 -10.32 3.91
CA THR A 155 -12.83 -11.27 2.86
C THR A 155 -12.35 -10.57 1.60
N ASP A 156 -11.58 -11.27 0.78
CA ASP A 156 -11.14 -10.82 -0.54
C ASP A 156 -10.37 -9.49 -0.44
N ILE A 157 -9.23 -9.50 0.26
CA ILE A 157 -8.38 -8.30 0.42
C ILE A 157 -6.99 -8.55 -0.13
N ILE A 158 -6.48 -7.57 -0.88
CA ILE A 158 -5.11 -7.55 -1.40
C ILE A 158 -4.36 -6.38 -0.74
N ILE A 159 -3.23 -6.68 -0.09
CA ILE A 159 -2.30 -5.69 0.44
C ILE A 159 -1.00 -5.82 -0.34
N HIS A 160 -0.70 -4.84 -1.21
CA HIS A 160 0.38 -4.97 -2.17
C HIS A 160 1.29 -3.74 -2.24
N GLY A 161 2.60 -3.96 -2.14
CA GLY A 161 3.61 -2.93 -2.44
C GLY A 161 3.73 -1.83 -1.38
N LEU A 162 3.46 -2.11 -0.12
CA LEU A 162 3.56 -1.14 0.98
C LEU A 162 4.81 -1.33 1.84
N ARG A 163 5.25 -0.27 2.52
CA ARG A 163 6.21 -0.35 3.63
C ARG A 163 5.47 -0.15 4.94
N ILE A 164 5.44 -1.15 5.82
CA ILE A 164 4.68 -1.08 7.09
C ILE A 164 5.63 -1.32 8.25
N HIS A 165 5.79 -0.34 9.14
CA HIS A 165 6.84 -0.40 10.15
C HIS A 165 6.64 0.51 11.35
N HIS A 166 7.36 0.24 12.45
CA HIS A 166 7.28 1.07 13.67
C HIS A 166 5.85 1.18 14.20
N CYS A 167 5.07 0.09 14.03
CA CYS A 167 3.72 -0.04 14.55
C CYS A 167 3.75 -0.20 16.08
N LYS A 168 2.78 0.40 16.77
CA LYS A 168 2.72 0.51 18.23
C LYS A 168 1.36 0.04 18.76
N PRO A 169 1.30 -0.55 19.97
CA PRO A 169 0.07 -0.92 20.62
C PRO A 169 -0.89 0.26 20.71
N GLN A 170 -2.18 -0.04 20.63
CA GLN A 170 -3.24 0.95 20.71
C GLN A 170 -4.18 0.57 21.86
N ALA A 171 -4.51 1.56 22.69
CA ALA A 171 -5.56 1.42 23.69
C ALA A 171 -6.93 1.20 23.01
N PRO A 172 -7.95 0.69 23.73
CA PRO A 172 -9.31 0.64 23.21
C PRO A 172 -9.80 2.02 22.72
N GLY A 173 -10.72 2.03 21.76
CA GLY A 173 -11.29 3.27 21.23
C GLY A 173 -12.22 3.06 20.05
N MET A 174 -12.85 4.14 19.59
CA MET A 174 -13.74 4.12 18.44
C MET A 174 -12.94 4.27 17.15
N VAL A 175 -13.32 3.50 16.13
CA VAL A 175 -12.70 3.54 14.80
C VAL A 175 -13.77 3.43 13.71
N MET A 176 -13.48 4.00 12.55
CA MET A 176 -14.24 3.78 11.34
C MET A 176 -14.04 2.33 10.90
N GLY A 177 -15.13 1.56 10.94
CA GLY A 177 -15.20 0.18 10.50
C GLY A 177 -15.90 0.04 9.15
N PRO A 178 -16.19 -1.21 8.75
CA PRO A 178 -16.75 -1.52 7.44
C PRO A 178 -18.07 -0.78 7.15
N ASN A 179 -18.26 -0.42 5.88
CA ASN A 179 -19.43 0.30 5.38
C ASN A 179 -19.63 1.68 6.02
N GLY A 180 -18.55 2.34 6.45
CA GLY A 180 -18.60 3.67 7.03
C GLY A 180 -19.23 3.73 8.43
N LYS A 181 -19.23 2.61 9.16
CA LYS A 181 -19.81 2.54 10.50
C LYS A 181 -18.73 2.67 11.57
N VAL A 182 -18.89 3.66 12.45
CA VAL A 182 -18.03 3.79 13.62
C VAL A 182 -18.33 2.67 14.60
N MET A 183 -17.30 1.98 15.08
CA MET A 183 -17.42 0.85 16.00
C MET A 183 -16.32 0.85 17.06
N PRO A 184 -16.58 0.26 18.24
CA PRO A 184 -15.55 0.09 19.25
C PRO A 184 -14.52 -0.97 18.81
N LEU A 185 -13.25 -0.68 19.08
CA LEU A 185 -12.14 -1.60 18.93
C LEU A 185 -11.43 -1.75 20.29
N GLY A 186 -11.12 -3.00 20.65
CA GLY A 186 -10.36 -3.32 21.85
C GLY A 186 -8.89 -2.91 21.76
N LYS A 187 -8.11 -3.33 22.75
CA LYS A 187 -6.64 -3.18 22.72
C LYS A 187 -6.06 -3.94 21.52
N VAL A 188 -5.05 -3.35 20.88
CA VAL A 188 -4.27 -3.96 19.78
C VAL A 188 -2.78 -3.90 20.13
N ASP A 189 -2.02 -4.95 19.81
CA ASP A 189 -0.67 -5.19 20.35
C ASP A 189 0.46 -4.50 19.58
N GLY A 190 0.17 -3.92 18.41
CA GLY A 190 1.16 -3.18 17.60
C GLY A 190 1.77 -3.97 16.45
N ASP A 191 1.03 -4.96 15.93
CA ASP A 191 1.40 -5.71 14.73
C ASP A 191 1.33 -4.85 13.45
N ALA A 192 2.11 -5.19 12.42
CA ALA A 192 2.05 -4.51 11.14
C ALA A 192 0.74 -4.80 10.37
N ILE A 193 0.38 -6.08 10.28
CA ILE A 193 -0.87 -6.55 9.69
C ILE A 193 -1.45 -7.62 10.61
N ARG A 194 -2.70 -7.43 11.03
CA ARG A 194 -3.42 -8.40 11.86
C ARG A 194 -4.69 -8.90 11.15
N LEU A 195 -4.82 -10.21 11.02
CA LEU A 195 -6.00 -10.90 10.48
C LEU A 195 -6.76 -11.60 11.61
N VAL A 196 -8.05 -11.30 11.74
CA VAL A 196 -8.94 -11.85 12.76
C VAL A 196 -10.26 -12.24 12.12
N THR A 197 -10.55 -13.54 12.06
CA THR A 197 -11.72 -14.09 11.36
C THR A 197 -11.79 -13.58 9.90
N ALA A 198 -10.65 -13.52 9.22
CA ALA A 198 -10.54 -13.05 7.85
C ALA A 198 -10.35 -14.22 6.88
N SER A 199 -10.91 -14.13 5.67
CA SER A 199 -10.75 -15.18 4.65
C SER A 199 -10.25 -14.61 3.34
N LYS A 200 -9.54 -15.41 2.55
CA LYS A 200 -9.14 -15.04 1.19
C LYS A 200 -8.36 -13.73 1.13
N ILE A 201 -7.16 -13.76 1.70
CA ILE A 201 -6.30 -12.58 1.87
C ILE A 201 -4.98 -12.80 1.14
N TRP A 202 -4.55 -11.81 0.35
CA TRP A 202 -3.27 -11.84 -0.34
C TRP A 202 -2.38 -10.68 0.12
N ILE A 203 -1.26 -11.01 0.73
CA ILE A 203 -0.26 -10.07 1.25
C ILE A 203 0.99 -10.22 0.39
N ASP A 204 1.25 -9.26 -0.50
CA ASP A 204 2.24 -9.40 -1.56
C ASP A 204 3.20 -8.21 -1.72
N HIS A 205 4.49 -8.45 -1.92
CA HIS A 205 5.47 -7.37 -2.22
C HIS A 205 5.54 -6.25 -1.16
N ASN A 206 5.18 -6.52 0.08
CA ASN A 206 5.29 -5.54 1.17
C ASN A 206 6.66 -5.64 1.86
N THR A 207 7.14 -4.54 2.43
CA THR A 207 8.30 -4.54 3.33
C THR A 207 7.81 -4.28 4.75
N LEU A 208 8.03 -5.24 5.66
CA LEU A 208 7.54 -5.18 7.04
C LEU A 208 8.70 -5.28 8.04
N TYR A 209 8.78 -4.35 9.00
CA TYR A 209 9.90 -4.31 9.96
C TYR A 209 9.66 -3.46 11.22
N ASN A 210 10.47 -3.66 12.26
CA ASN A 210 10.54 -2.84 13.47
C ASN A 210 9.17 -2.53 14.13
N CYS A 211 8.27 -3.50 14.21
CA CYS A 211 7.00 -3.32 14.93
C CYS A 211 7.13 -3.75 16.38
N GLN A 212 6.35 -3.15 17.29
CA GLN A 212 6.52 -3.37 18.73
C GLN A 212 6.09 -4.76 19.21
N ASP A 213 5.22 -5.47 18.48
CA ASP A 213 4.93 -6.89 18.74
C ASP A 213 5.27 -7.80 17.54
N GLY A 214 4.30 -8.20 16.72
CA GLY A 214 4.51 -9.00 15.51
C GLY A 214 4.63 -8.18 14.21
N LEU A 215 4.95 -8.83 13.09
CA LEU A 215 4.70 -8.23 11.76
C LEU A 215 3.40 -8.74 11.16
N LEU A 216 3.17 -10.05 11.16
CA LEU A 216 1.95 -10.64 10.62
C LEU A 216 1.32 -11.62 11.60
N ASP A 217 0.10 -11.33 12.01
CA ASP A 217 -0.69 -12.22 12.87
C ASP A 217 -1.93 -12.72 12.12
N VAL A 218 -2.06 -14.04 11.99
CA VAL A 218 -3.21 -14.70 11.38
C VAL A 218 -3.90 -15.55 12.43
N THR A 219 -5.10 -15.18 12.85
CA THR A 219 -5.73 -15.78 14.03
C THR A 219 -7.24 -15.90 13.92
N ARG A 220 -7.85 -16.62 14.88
CA ARG A 220 -9.29 -16.60 15.18
C ARG A 220 -10.15 -17.02 13.98
N GLY A 221 -9.82 -18.16 13.39
CA GLY A 221 -10.51 -18.77 12.26
C GLY A 221 -10.19 -18.10 10.92
N SER A 222 -9.09 -17.35 10.84
CA SER A 222 -8.65 -16.79 9.56
C SER A 222 -8.10 -17.90 8.66
N THR A 223 -8.41 -17.86 7.36
CA THR A 223 -8.03 -18.93 6.42
C THR A 223 -7.92 -18.43 4.98
N ASP A 224 -7.48 -19.28 4.08
CA ASP A 224 -7.26 -18.97 2.66
C ASP A 224 -6.35 -17.74 2.48
N VAL A 225 -5.20 -17.76 3.15
CA VAL A 225 -4.24 -16.66 3.11
C VAL A 225 -3.04 -17.02 2.23
N THR A 226 -2.53 -16.05 1.47
CA THR A 226 -1.25 -16.18 0.78
C THR A 226 -0.36 -14.98 1.12
N VAL A 227 0.83 -15.28 1.60
CA VAL A 227 1.87 -14.33 1.97
C VAL A 227 3.02 -14.55 1.00
N SER A 228 3.21 -13.65 0.04
CA SER A 228 4.19 -13.81 -1.03
C SER A 228 5.07 -12.61 -1.29
N ASN A 229 6.31 -12.84 -1.73
CA ASN A 229 7.23 -11.78 -2.17
C ASN A 229 7.45 -10.64 -1.15
N ASN A 230 7.11 -10.83 0.13
CA ASN A 230 7.30 -9.80 1.13
C ASN A 230 8.74 -9.82 1.63
N TRP A 231 9.22 -8.67 2.07
CA TRP A 231 10.48 -8.53 2.75
C TRP A 231 10.24 -8.27 4.24
N PHE A 232 10.43 -9.30 5.06
CA PHE A 232 10.43 -9.21 6.51
C PHE A 232 11.85 -8.99 7.00
N ARG A 233 12.08 -8.02 7.88
CA ARG A 233 13.42 -7.70 8.40
C ARG A 233 13.35 -6.99 9.75
N PHE A 234 14.45 -7.00 10.49
CA PHE A 234 14.60 -6.29 11.77
C PHE A 234 13.40 -6.51 12.70
N GLN A 235 13.14 -7.77 13.05
CA GLN A 235 12.02 -8.15 13.89
C GLN A 235 12.35 -9.38 14.73
N ASP A 236 11.97 -9.33 16.01
CA ASP A 236 12.02 -10.52 16.84
C ASP A 236 10.93 -11.53 16.44
N LYS A 237 9.65 -11.17 16.61
CA LYS A 237 8.48 -12.00 16.29
C LYS A 237 7.96 -11.69 14.89
N VAL A 238 8.26 -12.52 13.90
CA VAL A 238 7.89 -12.21 12.50
C VAL A 238 6.42 -12.52 12.19
N MET A 239 6.02 -13.80 12.21
CA MET A 239 4.71 -14.24 11.73
C MET A 239 4.10 -15.31 12.64
N LEU A 240 2.93 -15.03 13.21
CA LEU A 240 2.18 -15.97 14.05
C LEU A 240 0.93 -16.48 13.31
N LEU A 241 0.81 -17.80 13.17
CA LEU A 241 -0.31 -18.48 12.53
C LEU A 241 -1.07 -19.29 13.59
N GLY A 242 -2.10 -18.69 14.19
CA GLY A 242 -2.80 -19.21 15.38
C GLY A 242 -2.14 -18.75 16.68
N HIS A 243 -2.96 -18.33 17.66
CA HIS A 243 -2.48 -17.71 18.91
C HIS A 243 -2.83 -18.50 20.17
N ASP A 244 -3.82 -19.39 20.10
CA ASP A 244 -4.45 -20.02 21.25
C ASP A 244 -4.56 -21.53 20.98
N ASP A 245 -3.82 -22.33 21.76
CA ASP A 245 -3.67 -23.79 21.57
C ASP A 245 -5.02 -24.53 21.65
N GLY A 246 -6.02 -23.95 22.31
CA GLY A 246 -7.37 -24.49 22.41
C GLY A 246 -8.35 -24.00 21.33
N TYR A 247 -7.92 -23.12 20.42
CA TYR A 247 -8.84 -22.46 19.50
C TYR A 247 -9.18 -23.32 18.28
N ILE A 248 -10.20 -24.17 18.44
CA ILE A 248 -10.61 -25.19 17.46
C ILE A 248 -10.85 -24.67 16.03
N ARG A 249 -11.25 -23.41 15.84
CA ARG A 249 -11.51 -22.87 14.50
C ARG A 249 -10.21 -22.68 13.70
N ASP A 250 -9.05 -22.55 14.35
CA ASP A 250 -7.76 -22.43 13.68
C ASP A 250 -7.29 -23.76 13.07
N GLN A 251 -7.93 -24.91 13.38
CA GLN A 251 -7.65 -26.19 12.70
C GLN A 251 -7.93 -26.16 11.19
N ASN A 252 -8.82 -25.25 10.75
CA ASN A 252 -9.15 -25.07 9.33
C ASN A 252 -8.31 -23.97 8.66
N MET A 253 -7.30 -23.43 9.35
CA MET A 253 -6.42 -22.40 8.82
C MET A 253 -5.59 -22.96 7.67
N LYS A 254 -5.60 -22.25 6.53
CA LYS A 254 -4.80 -22.56 5.36
C LYS A 254 -4.02 -21.32 4.94
N VAL A 255 -2.69 -21.39 5.04
CA VAL A 255 -1.80 -20.28 4.72
C VAL A 255 -0.69 -20.77 3.80
N THR A 256 -0.49 -20.06 2.68
CA THR A 256 0.66 -20.28 1.81
C THR A 256 1.69 -19.19 2.10
N VAL A 257 2.90 -19.57 2.51
CA VAL A 257 4.04 -18.67 2.70
C VAL A 257 5.07 -19.00 1.62
N VAL A 258 5.29 -18.12 0.65
CA VAL A 258 6.11 -18.43 -0.55
C VAL A 258 6.87 -17.22 -1.08
N TYR A 259 8.11 -17.38 -1.55
CA TYR A 259 8.94 -16.31 -2.13
C TYR A 259 9.22 -15.10 -1.22
N ASN A 260 8.89 -15.16 0.06
CA ASN A 260 9.24 -14.10 1.01
C ASN A 260 10.74 -14.11 1.29
N HIS A 261 11.29 -12.93 1.53
CA HIS A 261 12.63 -12.77 2.06
C HIS A 261 12.54 -12.48 3.56
N PHE A 262 13.14 -13.35 4.37
CA PHE A 262 13.23 -13.20 5.82
C PHE A 262 14.66 -12.83 6.20
N GLY A 263 14.87 -11.57 6.54
CA GLY A 263 16.17 -11.05 6.95
C GLY A 263 16.50 -9.72 6.28
N PRO A 264 17.54 -9.00 6.73
CA PRO A 264 18.37 -9.36 7.87
C PRO A 264 17.62 -9.21 9.20
N ASN A 265 18.16 -9.83 10.25
CA ASN A 265 17.74 -9.63 11.65
C ASN A 265 16.27 -9.97 11.92
N CYS A 266 15.82 -11.10 11.39
CA CYS A 266 14.59 -11.76 11.83
C CYS A 266 14.97 -12.88 12.81
N ASN A 267 14.50 -12.82 14.05
CA ASN A 267 14.96 -13.78 15.07
C ASN A 267 14.14 -15.07 15.06
N GLN A 268 12.81 -14.99 14.96
CA GLN A 268 11.92 -16.14 15.13
C GLN A 268 10.57 -15.98 14.41
N ARG A 269 9.78 -17.06 14.40
CA ARG A 269 8.41 -17.15 13.85
C ARG A 269 8.33 -16.96 12.32
N MET A 270 9.00 -17.81 11.55
CA MET A 270 9.05 -17.73 10.08
C MET A 270 8.59 -19.02 9.36
N PRO A 271 7.35 -19.49 9.55
CA PRO A 271 6.33 -19.04 10.51
C PRO A 271 6.45 -19.73 11.89
N ARG A 272 5.62 -19.34 12.87
CA ARG A 272 5.30 -20.09 14.10
C ARG A 272 3.81 -20.36 14.15
#